data_AF-A0A8S3YIP8-F1
#
_entry.id   AF-A0A8S3YIP8-F1
#
_cell.length_a   1.000
_cell.length_b   1.000
_cell.length_c   1.000
_cell.angle_alpha   90.00
_cell.angle_beta   90.00
_cell.angle_gamma   90.00
#
_symmetry.space_group_name_H-M   'P 1'
#
loop_
_entity.id
_entity.type
_entity.pdbx_description
1 polymer ?
#
loop_
_entity_poly.entity_id
_entity_poly.type
_entity_poly.pdbx_seq_one_letter_code
_entity_poly.pdbx_strand_id
1 'polypeptide(L)'
;LDAFGKPGPGLTLLRLNFVGDYAQCRRASAVSVDRGQSFRGNYCILKANLKPAGIPVQLPVQLGACMPDTCSVDDNTLLVSEVIRLLGINGTLQAAPAECHTEDRDMSTATVIAIVVLAIIGLLMILGTAFDIVVIQWPKWRAINEKESAEAIGYTDVGEVNRETEPLLSNDTLIKGRDKPTGIYIQLLLAFSVYTNGSKVLDTKQPAGSLSAIHGIRFLSMCWVILGHVFVFGLGQFENLFSEMPILMGRWTFDAVANALVSVDTFFTLSGLLTAYLALNEMKKQGWKLNWPLYYFHRFW
;
A
#
# COMPACT_ATOMS: atom_id res chain seq x y z
N LEU A 1 14.12 -34.14 15.10
CA LEU A 1 13.70 -32.73 15.25
C LEU A 1 12.73 -32.40 14.12
N ASP A 2 11.55 -31.86 14.44
CA ASP A 2 10.54 -31.42 13.45
C ASP A 2 10.80 -29.99 12.92
N ALA A 3 11.94 -29.41 13.34
CA ALA A 3 12.44 -28.12 12.92
C ALA A 3 12.79 -28.01 11.43
N PHE A 4 13.06 -29.15 10.76
CA PHE A 4 13.33 -29.19 9.33
C PHE A 4 12.01 -29.38 8.57
N GLY A 5 11.78 -28.56 7.54
CA GLY A 5 10.63 -28.65 6.66
C GLY A 5 10.55 -30.03 6.01
N LYS A 6 9.43 -30.72 6.19
CA LYS A 6 9.20 -32.03 5.58
C LYS A 6 8.29 -31.89 4.39
N PRO A 7 8.61 -32.50 3.23
CA PRO A 7 7.66 -32.59 2.14
C PRO A 7 6.45 -33.41 2.60
N GLY A 8 5.34 -32.73 2.86
CA GLY A 8 4.07 -33.34 3.21
C GLY A 8 3.35 -33.94 2.00
N PRO A 9 2.18 -34.59 2.22
CA PRO A 9 1.29 -34.93 1.11
C PRO A 9 0.90 -33.67 0.32
N GLY A 10 0.69 -33.82 -1.00
CA GLY A 10 0.35 -32.71 -1.89
C GLY A 10 1.46 -32.27 -2.86
N LEU A 11 2.57 -33.02 -2.96
CA LEU A 11 3.61 -32.73 -3.96
C LEU A 11 3.06 -32.79 -5.40
N THR A 12 2.17 -33.74 -5.68
CA THR A 12 1.44 -33.84 -6.98
C THR A 12 0.45 -32.72 -7.21
N LEU A 13 0.04 -32.00 -6.15
CA LEU A 13 -0.83 -30.83 -6.19
C LEU A 13 -0.02 -29.51 -6.27
N LEU A 14 1.29 -29.61 -6.47
CA LEU A 14 2.23 -28.49 -6.56
C LEU A 14 2.35 -27.70 -5.24
N ARG A 15 2.35 -28.41 -4.10
CA ARG A 15 2.78 -27.84 -2.83
C ARG A 15 4.31 -27.68 -2.84
N LEU A 16 4.78 -26.44 -2.93
CA LEU A 16 6.21 -26.13 -3.07
C LEU A 16 6.79 -25.36 -1.87
N ASN A 17 5.98 -25.04 -0.87
CA ASN A 17 6.40 -24.31 0.33
C ASN A 17 6.38 -25.23 1.56
N PHE A 18 7.55 -25.48 2.14
CA PHE A 18 7.75 -26.37 3.29
C PHE A 18 8.58 -25.67 4.37
N VAL A 19 7.95 -24.84 5.20
CA VAL A 19 8.63 -24.01 6.19
C VAL A 19 9.17 -24.77 7.41
N GLY A 20 8.53 -25.83 7.90
CA GLY A 20 8.97 -26.48 9.15
C GLY A 20 8.77 -25.59 10.39
N ASP A 21 9.35 -25.97 11.54
CA ASP A 21 9.20 -25.23 12.81
C ASP A 21 10.41 -24.31 13.10
N TYR A 22 10.20 -23.00 12.86
CA TYR A 22 11.16 -21.94 13.14
C TYR A 22 11.60 -21.90 14.62
N ALA A 23 10.64 -21.95 15.53
CA ALA A 23 10.91 -21.77 16.96
C ALA A 23 11.65 -22.97 17.55
N GLN A 24 11.33 -24.19 17.10
CA GLN A 24 12.06 -25.39 17.49
C GLN A 24 13.50 -25.37 16.97
N CYS A 25 13.72 -24.90 15.73
CA CYS A 25 15.07 -24.79 15.18
C CYS A 25 15.96 -23.88 16.04
N ARG A 26 15.46 -22.68 16.35
CA ARG A 26 16.22 -21.66 17.10
C ARG A 26 16.52 -22.05 18.54
N ARG A 27 15.69 -22.90 19.16
CA ARG A 27 15.92 -23.46 20.49
C ARG A 27 16.91 -24.63 20.49
N ALA A 28 17.18 -25.23 19.34
CA ALA A 28 18.16 -26.30 19.24
C ALA A 28 19.56 -25.74 19.51
N SER A 29 20.24 -26.33 20.47
CA SER A 29 21.66 -26.06 20.73
C SER A 29 22.30 -27.38 21.13
N ALA A 30 23.54 -27.60 20.69
CA ALA A 30 24.32 -28.71 21.19
C ALA A 30 25.72 -28.23 21.56
N VAL A 31 26.20 -28.71 22.69
CA VAL A 31 27.55 -28.45 23.19
C VAL A 31 28.38 -29.68 22.87
N SER A 32 29.39 -29.54 22.00
CA SER A 32 30.32 -30.64 21.78
C SER A 32 31.17 -30.86 23.03
N VAL A 33 31.04 -32.04 23.64
CA VAL A 33 31.79 -32.43 24.83
C VAL A 33 33.30 -32.52 24.55
N ASP A 34 33.68 -32.71 23.28
CA ASP A 34 35.06 -33.04 22.86
C ASP A 34 35.87 -31.85 22.32
N ARG A 35 35.23 -30.70 22.01
CA ARG A 35 35.92 -29.53 21.42
C ARG A 35 35.56 -28.18 22.05
N GLY A 36 34.67 -28.14 23.03
CA GLY A 36 34.19 -26.89 23.63
C GLY A 36 33.43 -25.98 22.66
N GLN A 37 33.15 -26.45 21.45
CA GLN A 37 32.37 -25.72 20.45
C GLN A 37 30.89 -26.00 20.69
N SER A 38 30.15 -24.95 21.04
CA SER A 38 28.68 -24.96 21.06
C SER A 38 28.17 -24.42 19.74
N PHE A 39 27.25 -25.12 19.08
CA PHE A 39 26.52 -24.57 17.94
C PHE A 39 25.08 -24.27 18.35
N ARG A 40 24.51 -23.22 17.75
CA ARG A 40 23.10 -22.86 17.87
C ARG A 40 22.40 -23.13 16.54
N GLY A 41 21.16 -23.58 16.59
CA GLY A 41 20.34 -23.73 15.41
C GLY A 41 20.00 -22.36 14.81
N ASN A 42 20.26 -22.21 13.53
CA ASN A 42 19.87 -21.08 12.70
C ASN A 42 18.86 -21.55 11.64
N TYR A 43 17.79 -20.79 11.49
CA TYR A 43 16.72 -21.13 10.55
C TYR A 43 17.00 -20.49 9.19
N CYS A 44 17.10 -21.33 8.17
CA CYS A 44 17.38 -20.91 6.81
C CYS A 44 16.33 -21.44 5.84
N ILE A 45 15.89 -20.60 4.91
CA ILE A 45 15.00 -20.99 3.81
C ILE A 45 15.88 -21.32 2.61
N LEU A 46 15.96 -22.61 2.29
CA LEU A 46 16.59 -23.11 1.07
C LEU A 46 15.63 -22.92 -0.09
N LYS A 47 16.09 -22.27 -1.16
CA LYS A 47 15.26 -21.92 -2.32
C LYS A 47 15.76 -22.63 -3.58
N ALA A 48 14.84 -23.14 -4.38
CA ALA A 48 15.13 -23.66 -5.72
C ALA A 48 13.99 -23.30 -6.67
N ASN A 49 14.29 -22.93 -7.90
CA ASN A 49 13.27 -22.61 -8.91
C ASN A 49 12.99 -23.83 -9.78
N LEU A 50 11.75 -24.28 -9.78
CA LEU A 50 11.25 -25.28 -10.70
C LEU A 50 10.98 -24.63 -12.07
N LYS A 51 11.58 -25.20 -13.13
CA LYS A 51 11.34 -24.84 -14.53
C LYS A 51 10.63 -25.99 -15.23
N PRO A 52 9.30 -25.93 -15.40
CA PRO A 52 8.56 -26.92 -16.16
C PRO A 52 8.96 -26.87 -17.64
N ALA A 53 9.10 -28.02 -18.29
CA ALA A 53 9.37 -28.08 -19.73
C ALA A 53 8.21 -27.44 -20.52
N GLY A 54 8.50 -26.42 -21.33
CA GLY A 54 7.52 -25.79 -22.22
C GLY A 54 6.73 -24.61 -21.65
N ILE A 55 6.95 -24.21 -20.39
CA ILE A 55 6.25 -23.07 -19.77
C ILE A 55 7.29 -22.05 -19.25
N PRO A 56 7.25 -20.76 -19.66
CA PRO A 56 8.20 -19.73 -19.23
C PRO A 56 7.86 -19.17 -17.83
N VAL A 57 7.58 -20.04 -16.87
CA VAL A 57 7.26 -19.67 -15.48
C VAL A 57 8.22 -20.38 -14.54
N GLN A 58 8.84 -19.61 -13.64
CA GLN A 58 9.71 -20.14 -12.58
C GLN A 58 8.90 -20.21 -11.29
N LEU A 59 8.67 -21.42 -10.77
CA LEU A 59 7.99 -21.58 -9.49
C LEU A 59 9.03 -21.77 -8.37
N PRO A 60 9.06 -20.88 -7.37
CA PRO A 60 9.99 -21.01 -6.26
C PRO A 60 9.53 -22.14 -5.33
N VAL A 61 10.41 -23.12 -5.15
CA VAL A 61 10.35 -24.15 -4.12
C VAL A 61 11.10 -23.63 -2.90
N GLN A 62 10.43 -23.64 -1.76
CA GLN A 62 10.98 -23.15 -0.50
C GLN A 62 10.97 -24.27 0.53
N LEU A 63 12.13 -24.51 1.14
CA LEU A 63 12.32 -25.53 2.15
C LEU A 63 13.01 -24.90 3.36
N GLY A 64 12.31 -24.78 4.47
CA GLY A 64 12.87 -24.37 5.74
C GLY A 64 13.79 -25.46 6.28
N ALA A 65 15.04 -25.11 6.54
CA ALA A 65 16.07 -25.97 7.03
C ALA A 65 16.63 -25.41 8.34
N CYS A 66 16.86 -26.31 9.30
CA CYS A 66 17.58 -25.95 10.50
C CYS A 66 19.06 -26.27 10.33
N MET A 67 19.87 -25.24 10.15
CA MET A 67 21.32 -25.34 9.95
C MET A 67 22.06 -24.81 11.18
N PRO A 68 23.27 -25.29 11.48
CA PRO A 68 24.11 -24.67 12.50
C PRO A 68 24.42 -23.20 12.17
N ASP A 69 24.59 -22.38 13.19
CA ASP A 69 25.05 -20.99 13.09
C ASP A 69 26.45 -20.82 12.49
N THR A 70 27.24 -21.90 12.44
CA THR A 70 28.53 -21.94 11.73
C THR A 70 28.42 -21.95 10.20
N CYS A 71 27.23 -22.21 9.63
CA CYS A 71 27.05 -22.29 8.18
C CYS A 71 26.72 -20.91 7.56
N SER A 72 27.43 -20.54 6.49
CA SER A 72 27.13 -19.34 5.70
C SER A 72 25.92 -19.53 4.78
N VAL A 73 25.32 -18.42 4.34
CA VAL A 73 24.29 -18.39 3.29
C VAL A 73 24.81 -19.02 1.99
N ASP A 74 26.09 -18.77 1.67
CA ASP A 74 26.74 -19.33 0.47
C ASP A 74 26.90 -20.85 0.57
N ASP A 75 27.32 -21.35 1.74
CA ASP A 75 27.46 -22.79 2.00
C ASP A 75 26.12 -23.52 1.83
N ASN A 76 25.06 -22.92 2.35
CA ASN A 76 23.69 -23.46 2.23
C ASN A 76 23.22 -23.47 0.77
N THR A 77 23.57 -22.45 -0.01
CA THR A 77 23.23 -22.37 -1.44
C THR A 77 24.01 -23.41 -2.25
N LEU A 78 25.30 -23.60 -1.95
CA LEU A 78 26.14 -24.64 -2.54
C LEU A 78 25.60 -26.04 -2.22
N LEU A 79 25.17 -26.27 -0.98
CA LEU A 79 24.56 -27.53 -0.56
C LEU A 79 23.32 -27.86 -1.39
N VAL A 80 22.44 -26.88 -1.64
CA VAL A 80 21.27 -27.07 -2.51
C VAL A 80 21.69 -27.41 -3.93
N SER A 81 22.64 -26.66 -4.50
CA SER A 81 23.14 -26.91 -5.86
C SER A 81 23.74 -28.31 -6.02
N GLU A 82 24.50 -28.77 -5.02
CA GLU A 82 25.14 -30.09 -5.06
C GLU A 82 24.12 -31.22 -4.92
N VAL A 83 23.12 -31.07 -4.05
CA VAL A 83 22.01 -32.04 -3.93
C VAL A 83 21.24 -32.17 -5.23
N ILE A 84 20.91 -31.05 -5.90
CA ILE A 84 20.22 -31.08 -7.20
C ILE A 84 21.09 -31.80 -8.26
N ARG A 85 22.42 -31.57 -8.24
CA ARG A 85 23.38 -32.22 -9.13
C ARG A 85 23.48 -33.72 -8.89
N LEU A 86 23.56 -34.15 -7.63
CA LEU A 86 23.62 -35.56 -7.25
C LEU A 86 22.35 -36.32 -7.62
N LEU A 87 21.18 -35.67 -7.53
CA LEU A 87 19.91 -36.27 -7.94
C LEU A 87 19.71 -36.28 -9.47
N GLY A 88 20.57 -35.59 -10.24
CA GLY A 88 20.46 -35.50 -11.70
C GLY A 88 19.31 -34.62 -12.19
N ILE A 89 18.82 -33.69 -11.36
CA ILE A 89 17.60 -32.89 -11.62
C ILE A 89 17.93 -31.44 -12.04
N ASN A 90 19.19 -31.16 -12.39
CA ASN A 90 19.68 -29.84 -12.79
C ASN A 90 18.92 -29.21 -13.99
N GLY A 91 18.26 -30.03 -14.81
CA GLY A 91 17.45 -29.57 -15.94
C GLY A 91 16.09 -28.98 -15.55
N THR A 92 15.52 -29.41 -14.41
CA THR A 92 14.17 -28.98 -13.97
C THR A 92 14.21 -28.14 -12.69
N LEU A 93 15.21 -28.27 -11.83
CA LEU A 93 15.39 -27.45 -10.63
C LEU A 93 16.69 -26.64 -10.73
N GLN A 94 16.61 -25.35 -10.47
CA GLN A 94 17.76 -24.45 -10.39
C GLN A 94 17.90 -23.91 -8.97
N ALA A 95 19.07 -24.05 -8.34
CA ALA A 95 19.31 -23.48 -7.02
C ALA A 95 19.14 -21.95 -7.04
N ALA A 96 18.51 -21.42 -5.99
CA ALA A 96 18.38 -19.99 -5.74
C ALA A 96 19.10 -19.65 -4.42
N PRO A 97 19.54 -18.40 -4.22
CA PRO A 97 20.23 -18.02 -3.00
C PRO A 97 19.37 -18.32 -1.77
N ALA A 98 19.95 -19.03 -0.80
CA ALA A 98 19.32 -19.31 0.48
C ALA A 98 19.09 -18.00 1.26
N GLU A 99 18.10 -17.98 2.14
CA GLU A 99 17.82 -16.83 3.00
C GLU A 99 17.79 -17.30 4.46
N CYS A 100 18.78 -16.88 5.26
CA CYS A 100 18.83 -17.21 6.68
C CYS A 100 18.32 -16.04 7.51
N HIS A 101 17.36 -16.30 8.39
CA HIS A 101 16.76 -15.27 9.22
C HIS A 101 17.46 -15.21 10.57
N THR A 102 18.31 -14.21 10.75
CA THR A 102 18.86 -13.81 12.05
C THR A 102 17.85 -12.93 12.79
N GLU A 103 17.81 -13.07 14.11
CA GLU A 103 16.96 -12.30 15.00
C GLU A 103 17.40 -10.83 15.04
N ASP A 104 18.71 -10.61 14.94
CA ASP A 104 19.30 -9.32 14.60
C ASP A 104 19.14 -9.12 13.10
N ARG A 105 18.05 -8.45 12.70
CA ARG A 105 18.05 -7.71 11.45
C ARG A 105 19.00 -6.54 11.68
N ASP A 106 20.17 -6.59 11.08
CA ASP A 106 21.04 -5.41 11.00
C ASP A 106 20.18 -4.27 10.48
N MET A 107 19.94 -3.27 11.35
CA MET A 107 19.19 -2.10 10.94
C MET A 107 20.04 -1.41 9.88
N SER A 108 19.69 -1.65 8.62
CA SER A 108 20.31 -0.96 7.51
C SER A 108 20.30 0.53 7.83
N THR A 109 21.41 1.22 7.55
CA THR A 109 21.52 2.67 7.75
C THR A 109 20.32 3.39 7.11
N ALA A 110 19.80 2.88 5.99
CA ALA A 110 18.59 3.38 5.35
C ALA A 110 17.33 3.25 6.22
N THR A 111 17.16 2.14 6.94
CA THR A 111 16.04 1.91 7.86
C THR A 111 16.11 2.87 9.04
N VAL A 112 17.30 3.06 9.63
CA VAL A 112 17.48 4.01 10.74
C VAL A 112 17.16 5.44 10.30
N ILE A 113 17.69 5.86 9.14
CA ILE A 113 17.39 7.17 8.56
C ILE A 113 15.88 7.34 8.33
N ALA A 114 15.21 6.33 7.75
CA ALA A 114 13.78 6.37 7.52
C ALA A 114 12.97 6.51 8.81
N ILE A 115 13.32 5.78 9.86
CA ILE A 115 12.66 5.88 11.18
C ILE A 115 12.84 7.29 11.75
N VAL A 116 14.06 7.84 11.71
CA VAL A 116 14.33 9.20 12.21
C VAL A 116 13.53 10.25 11.44
N VAL A 117 13.50 10.17 10.11
CA VAL A 117 12.74 11.10 9.26
C VAL A 117 11.23 10.99 9.55
N LEU A 118 10.70 9.77 9.64
CA LEU A 118 9.28 9.55 9.96
C LEU A 118 8.93 10.04 11.36
N ALA A 119 9.82 9.87 12.34
CA ALA A 119 9.64 10.39 13.69
C ALA A 119 9.61 11.92 13.73
N ILE A 120 10.49 12.59 12.97
CA ILE A 120 10.49 14.06 12.84
C ILE A 120 9.18 14.54 12.20
N ILE A 121 8.76 13.92 11.09
CA ILE A 121 7.50 14.27 10.43
C ILE A 121 6.31 14.04 11.37
N GLY A 122 6.27 12.90 12.07
CA GLY A 122 5.24 12.59 13.04
C GLY A 122 5.17 13.61 14.18
N LEU A 123 6.31 14.04 14.70
CA LEU A 123 6.38 15.09 15.72
C LEU A 123 5.87 16.45 15.19
N LEU A 124 6.26 16.83 13.97
CA LEU A 124 5.73 18.04 13.31
C LEU A 124 4.20 17.95 13.09
N MET A 125 3.68 16.77 12.75
CA MET A 125 2.24 16.54 12.62
C MET A 125 1.49 16.69 13.95
N ILE A 126 2.04 16.14 15.05
CA ILE A 126 1.44 16.27 16.39
C ILE A 126 1.43 17.74 16.82
N LEU A 127 2.56 18.43 16.71
CA LEU A 127 2.68 19.85 17.08
C LEU A 127 1.79 20.75 16.20
N GLY A 128 1.79 20.53 14.89
CA GLY A 128 0.97 21.28 13.94
C GLY A 128 -0.52 21.08 14.18
N THR A 129 -0.95 19.85 14.49
CA THR A 129 -2.36 19.53 14.79
C THR A 129 -2.78 20.10 16.14
N ALA A 130 -1.94 20.00 17.17
CA ALA A 130 -2.21 20.59 18.48
C ALA A 130 -2.35 22.11 18.39
N PHE A 131 -1.45 22.77 17.65
CA PHE A 131 -1.52 24.21 17.39
C PHE A 131 -2.80 24.59 16.66
N ASP A 132 -3.15 23.89 15.57
CA ASP A 132 -4.38 24.15 14.80
C ASP A 132 -5.64 23.99 15.66
N ILE A 133 -5.75 22.91 16.43
CA ILE A 133 -6.91 22.68 17.30
C ILE A 133 -7.01 23.76 18.38
N VAL A 134 -5.94 24.02 19.13
CA VAL A 134 -6.00 24.92 20.30
C VAL A 134 -6.14 26.38 19.88
N VAL A 135 -5.42 26.82 18.86
CA VAL A 135 -5.36 28.24 18.49
C VAL A 135 -6.45 28.62 17.50
N ILE A 136 -6.85 27.73 16.59
CA ILE A 136 -7.75 28.07 15.48
C ILE A 136 -9.13 27.46 15.68
N GLN A 137 -9.23 26.16 15.99
CA GLN A 137 -10.52 25.47 16.02
C GLN A 137 -11.28 25.65 17.35
N TRP A 138 -10.59 25.56 18.48
CA TRP A 138 -11.18 25.74 19.81
C TRP A 138 -11.95 27.06 19.96
N PRO A 139 -11.41 28.25 19.60
CA PRO A 139 -12.18 29.48 19.72
C PRO A 139 -13.39 29.51 18.78
N LYS A 140 -13.30 28.89 17.59
CA LYS A 140 -14.43 28.79 16.65
C LYS A 140 -15.56 27.93 17.21
N TRP A 141 -15.24 26.74 17.73
CA TRP A 141 -16.23 25.86 18.36
C TRP A 141 -16.87 26.52 19.57
N ARG A 142 -16.09 27.25 20.38
CA ARG A 142 -16.63 28.00 21.52
C ARG A 142 -17.65 29.06 21.08
N ALA A 143 -17.33 29.84 20.04
CA ALA A 143 -18.22 30.86 19.52
C ALA A 143 -19.51 30.28 18.89
N ILE A 144 -19.43 29.11 18.26
CA ILE A 144 -20.61 28.40 17.72
C ILE A 144 -21.50 27.92 18.87
N ASN A 145 -20.92 27.24 19.86
CA ASN A 145 -21.67 26.74 21.02
C ASN A 145 -22.34 27.87 21.81
N GLU A 146 -21.70 29.03 21.91
CA GLU A 146 -22.25 30.22 22.56
C GLU A 146 -23.46 30.79 21.79
N LYS A 147 -23.39 30.83 20.45
CA LYS A 147 -24.52 31.24 19.59
C LYS A 147 -25.68 30.26 19.65
N GLU A 148 -25.40 28.97 19.59
CA GLU A 148 -26.43 27.92 19.69
C GLU A 148 -27.11 27.94 21.07
N SER A 149 -26.34 28.20 22.13
CA SER A 149 -26.89 28.38 23.48
C SER A 149 -27.76 29.65 23.60
N ALA A 150 -27.35 30.76 22.96
CA ALA A 150 -28.14 32.00 22.95
C ALA A 150 -29.46 31.85 22.19
N GLU A 151 -29.44 31.13 21.06
CA GLU A 151 -30.63 30.81 20.27
C GLU A 151 -31.55 29.83 21.02
N ALA A 152 -30.99 28.83 21.73
CA ALA A 152 -31.74 27.90 22.56
C ALA A 152 -32.41 28.55 23.80
N ILE A 153 -31.84 29.65 24.31
CA ILE A 153 -32.40 30.42 25.44
C ILE A 153 -33.48 31.43 24.98
N GLY A 154 -33.72 31.54 23.66
CA GLY A 154 -34.84 32.31 23.11
C GLY A 154 -34.68 33.83 23.23
N TYR A 155 -33.47 34.34 23.42
CA TYR A 155 -33.21 35.79 23.45
C TYR A 155 -33.11 36.33 22.02
N THR A 156 -34.25 36.46 21.33
CA THR A 156 -34.30 37.24 20.10
C THR A 156 -34.25 38.72 20.47
N ASP A 157 -33.16 39.38 20.10
CA ASP A 157 -33.13 40.84 20.02
C ASP A 157 -34.25 41.29 19.07
N VAL A 158 -35.28 41.93 19.61
CA VAL A 158 -36.45 42.41 18.86
C VAL A 158 -36.04 43.71 18.17
N GLY A 159 -35.17 43.58 17.18
CA GLY A 159 -34.88 44.61 16.18
C GLY A 159 -35.62 44.25 14.89
N GLU A 160 -36.79 44.87 14.72
CA GLU A 160 -37.64 45.00 13.54
C GLU A 160 -37.02 44.54 12.18
N VAL A 161 -37.45 43.38 11.65
CA VAL A 161 -37.22 43.01 10.24
C VAL A 161 -38.44 42.32 9.63
N ASN A 162 -38.90 42.90 8.51
CA ASN A 162 -39.96 42.41 7.64
C ASN A 162 -39.68 40.97 7.16
N ARG A 163 -40.60 40.06 7.48
CA ARG A 163 -40.63 38.68 6.97
C ARG A 163 -41.12 38.69 5.52
N GLU A 164 -40.25 38.26 4.60
CA GLU A 164 -40.56 37.43 3.41
C GLU A 164 -39.37 37.41 2.43
N THR A 165 -38.16 36.99 2.85
CA THR A 165 -37.10 36.49 1.94
C THR A 165 -35.90 35.88 2.69
N GLU A 166 -36.12 34.97 3.65
CA GLU A 166 -35.02 34.20 4.22
C GLU A 166 -35.12 32.70 3.90
N PRO A 167 -34.14 32.11 3.19
CA PRO A 167 -34.07 30.67 3.02
C PRO A 167 -33.70 30.00 4.35
N LEU A 168 -34.45 28.95 4.72
CA LEU A 168 -34.31 28.14 5.95
C LEU A 168 -33.01 27.33 6.08
N LEU A 169 -32.06 27.53 5.17
CA LEU A 169 -30.70 27.07 5.32
C LEU A 169 -29.86 28.32 5.51
N SER A 170 -29.70 28.69 6.79
CA SER A 170 -28.71 29.67 7.22
C SER A 170 -27.42 29.40 6.48
N ASN A 171 -27.07 30.36 5.63
CA ASN A 171 -25.89 30.33 4.82
C ASN A 171 -24.68 29.98 5.70
N ASP A 172 -24.05 28.85 5.40
CA ASP A 172 -22.67 28.46 5.74
C ASP A 172 -21.62 29.54 5.36
N THR A 173 -22.05 30.69 4.83
CA THR A 173 -21.20 31.80 4.42
C THR A 173 -20.62 32.58 5.60
N LEU A 174 -21.19 32.47 6.82
CA LEU A 174 -20.62 33.13 8.00
C LEU A 174 -19.39 32.42 8.59
N ILE A 175 -19.15 31.14 8.27
CA ILE A 175 -17.96 30.39 8.73
C ILE A 175 -16.84 30.42 7.67
N LYS A 176 -17.10 31.01 6.50
CA LYS A 176 -16.10 31.22 5.44
C LYS A 176 -15.21 32.45 5.69
N GLY A 177 -15.07 32.88 6.94
CA GLY A 177 -14.04 33.80 7.40
C GLY A 177 -12.67 33.17 7.20
N ARG A 178 -12.08 33.42 6.03
CA ARG A 178 -10.73 33.00 5.65
C ARG A 178 -9.70 33.90 6.34
N ASP A 179 -9.66 33.89 7.66
CA ASP A 179 -8.52 34.44 8.39
C ASP A 179 -7.39 33.42 8.27
N LYS A 180 -6.65 33.50 7.17
CA LYS A 180 -5.36 32.82 7.07
C LYS A 180 -4.48 33.49 8.14
N PRO A 181 -3.96 32.74 9.14
CA PRO A 181 -3.01 33.34 10.06
C PRO A 181 -1.81 33.86 9.27
N THR A 182 -1.54 35.15 9.44
CA THR A 182 -0.48 35.89 8.74
C THR A 182 0.85 35.65 9.45
N GLY A 183 1.56 34.60 9.03
CA GLY A 183 2.93 34.33 9.43
C GLY A 183 3.50 33.10 8.73
N ILE A 184 4.72 33.18 8.20
CA ILE A 184 5.38 32.08 7.48
C ILE A 184 5.50 30.83 8.37
N TYR A 185 5.91 31.02 9.64
CA TYR A 185 6.01 29.93 10.61
C TYR A 185 4.66 29.29 10.94
N ILE A 186 3.59 30.10 10.99
CA ILE A 186 2.24 29.59 11.24
C ILE A 186 1.75 28.79 10.04
N GLN A 187 2.01 29.26 8.81
CA GLN A 187 1.68 28.50 7.60
C GLN A 187 2.45 27.18 7.51
N LEU A 188 3.72 27.18 7.92
CA LEU A 188 4.54 25.96 7.95
C LEU A 188 4.00 24.96 8.97
N LEU A 189 3.65 25.39 10.19
CA LEU A 189 3.02 24.51 11.19
C LEU A 189 1.64 24.01 10.75
N LEU A 190 0.83 24.88 10.13
CA LEU A 190 -0.49 24.50 9.62
C LEU A 190 -0.39 23.50 8.45
N ALA A 191 0.70 23.54 7.68
CA ALA A 191 0.94 22.59 6.59
C ALA A 191 1.13 21.15 7.10
N PHE A 192 1.54 20.95 8.36
CA PHE A 192 1.64 19.63 9.00
C PHE A 192 0.38 19.25 9.81
N SER A 193 -0.61 20.13 9.95
CA SER A 193 -1.84 19.80 10.69
C SER A 193 -2.64 18.71 9.98
N VAL A 194 -2.85 17.59 10.67
CA VAL A 194 -3.64 16.46 10.17
C VAL A 194 -5.12 16.83 10.11
N TYR A 195 -5.61 17.63 11.06
CA TYR A 195 -7.02 18.01 11.12
C TYR A 195 -7.43 18.85 9.91
N THR A 196 -6.76 19.99 9.68
CA THR A 196 -7.10 20.87 8.56
C THR A 196 -6.80 20.22 7.21
N ASN A 197 -5.69 19.50 7.06
CA ASN A 197 -5.38 18.83 5.80
C ASN A 197 -6.30 17.62 5.54
N GLY A 198 -6.58 16.82 6.57
CA GLY A 198 -7.53 15.71 6.50
C GLY A 198 -8.94 16.19 6.17
N SER A 199 -9.41 17.28 6.78
CA SER A 199 -10.70 17.90 6.44
C SER A 199 -10.77 18.34 4.98
N LYS A 200 -9.67 18.87 4.41
CA LYS A 200 -9.61 19.21 2.97
C LYS A 200 -9.58 17.98 2.07
N VAL A 201 -8.87 16.91 2.47
CA VAL A 201 -8.76 15.66 1.69
C VAL A 201 -10.08 14.90 1.70
N LEU A 202 -10.80 14.94 2.82
CA LEU A 202 -12.12 14.33 2.99
C LEU A 202 -13.26 15.22 2.51
N ASP A 203 -12.98 16.48 2.12
CA ASP A 203 -13.99 17.35 1.54
C ASP A 203 -14.44 16.79 0.18
N THR A 204 -15.71 16.43 0.11
CA THR A 204 -16.33 15.85 -1.09
C THR A 204 -16.95 16.92 -1.98
N LYS A 205 -16.81 18.21 -1.64
CA LYS A 205 -17.29 19.33 -2.46
C LYS A 205 -16.55 19.35 -3.80
N GLN A 206 -17.27 18.98 -4.86
CA GLN A 206 -16.74 19.04 -6.22
C GLN A 206 -17.03 20.41 -6.85
N PRO A 207 -16.06 21.01 -7.58
CA PRO A 207 -16.29 22.25 -8.30
C PRO A 207 -17.31 22.05 -9.43
N ALA A 208 -18.10 23.09 -9.73
CA ALA A 208 -19.03 23.07 -10.84
C ALA A 208 -18.30 22.77 -12.16
N GLY A 209 -18.65 21.65 -12.81
CA GLY A 209 -17.97 21.13 -14.02
C GLY A 209 -17.13 19.87 -13.80
N SER A 210 -17.04 19.34 -12.58
CA SER A 210 -16.44 18.04 -12.29
C SER A 210 -17.30 16.88 -12.82
N LEU A 211 -16.68 15.91 -13.51
CA LEU A 211 -17.33 14.67 -13.95
C LEU A 211 -17.29 13.63 -12.82
N SER A 212 -18.29 13.66 -11.92
CA SER A 212 -18.32 12.79 -10.73
C SER A 212 -18.18 11.29 -11.05
N ALA A 213 -18.77 10.83 -12.17
CA ALA A 213 -18.70 9.44 -12.62
C ALA A 213 -17.27 8.93 -12.84
N ILE A 214 -16.33 9.80 -13.22
CA ILE A 214 -14.91 9.44 -13.42
C ILE A 214 -14.27 8.98 -12.11
N HIS A 215 -14.64 9.59 -10.98
CA HIS A 215 -14.13 9.19 -9.66
C HIS A 215 -14.59 7.78 -9.30
N GLY A 216 -15.84 7.42 -9.63
CA GLY A 216 -16.36 6.06 -9.44
C GLY A 216 -15.64 5.02 -10.30
N ILE A 217 -15.42 5.31 -11.59
CA ILE A 217 -14.67 4.41 -12.49
C ILE A 217 -13.23 4.21 -11.99
N ARG A 218 -12.58 5.28 -11.53
CA ARG A 218 -11.23 5.20 -10.97
C ARG A 218 -11.18 4.31 -9.73
N PHE A 219 -12.16 4.43 -8.83
CA PHE A 219 -12.25 3.59 -7.64
C PHE A 219 -12.42 2.11 -8.00
N LEU A 220 -13.38 1.77 -8.86
CA LEU A 220 -13.62 0.40 -9.29
C LEU A 220 -12.39 -0.20 -10.00
N SER A 221 -11.72 0.58 -10.85
CA SER A 221 -10.49 0.15 -11.51
C SER A 221 -9.34 -0.09 -10.53
N MET A 222 -9.15 0.78 -9.54
CA MET A 222 -8.13 0.54 -8.49
C MET A 222 -8.43 -0.74 -7.69
N CYS A 223 -9.68 -0.97 -7.31
CA CYS A 223 -10.07 -2.21 -6.66
C CYS A 223 -9.79 -3.44 -7.52
N TRP A 224 -10.05 -3.35 -8.83
CA TRP A 224 -9.78 -4.43 -9.78
C TRP A 224 -8.28 -4.73 -9.92
N VAL A 225 -7.44 -3.70 -10.04
CA VAL A 225 -5.97 -3.84 -10.05
C VAL A 225 -5.47 -4.49 -8.76
N ILE A 226 -5.95 -4.03 -7.59
CA ILE A 226 -5.56 -4.59 -6.29
C ILE A 226 -5.93 -6.07 -6.22
N LEU A 227 -7.16 -6.42 -6.63
CA LEU A 227 -7.61 -7.81 -6.67
C LEU A 227 -6.68 -8.68 -7.53
N GLY A 228 -6.32 -8.23 -8.74
CA GLY A 228 -5.37 -8.93 -9.60
C GLY A 228 -4.00 -9.16 -8.95
N HIS A 229 -3.43 -8.14 -8.33
CA HIS A 229 -2.12 -8.24 -7.67
C HIS A 229 -2.14 -9.16 -6.44
N VAL A 230 -3.23 -9.15 -5.66
CA VAL A 230 -3.40 -10.06 -4.53
C VAL A 230 -3.32 -11.51 -4.99
N PHE A 231 -3.99 -11.87 -6.09
CA PHE A 231 -3.92 -13.22 -6.64
C PHE A 231 -2.56 -13.53 -7.25
N VAL A 232 -1.99 -12.64 -8.07
CA VAL A 232 -0.69 -12.86 -8.75
C VAL A 232 0.45 -13.04 -7.75
N PHE A 233 0.57 -12.16 -6.76
CA PHE A 233 1.61 -12.29 -5.73
C PHE A 233 1.31 -13.42 -4.74
N GLY A 234 0.04 -13.79 -4.57
CA GLY A 234 -0.39 -14.94 -3.77
C GLY A 234 -0.08 -16.30 -4.40
N LEU A 235 0.17 -16.38 -5.72
CA LEU A 235 0.39 -17.66 -6.43
C LEU A 235 1.49 -18.53 -5.80
N GLY A 236 2.57 -17.91 -5.31
CA GLY A 236 3.68 -18.61 -4.66
C GLY A 236 3.41 -19.08 -3.23
N GLN A 237 2.24 -18.76 -2.67
CA GLN A 237 1.86 -19.08 -1.29
C GLN A 237 0.75 -20.14 -1.19
N PHE A 238 0.11 -20.52 -2.30
CA PHE A 238 -0.96 -21.52 -2.28
C PHE A 238 -0.42 -22.94 -2.18
N GLU A 239 -0.98 -23.74 -1.26
CA GLU A 239 -0.50 -25.11 -0.99
C GLU A 239 -1.04 -26.19 -1.94
N ASN A 240 -1.96 -25.86 -2.86
CA ASN A 240 -2.57 -26.83 -3.82
C ASN A 240 -2.86 -26.16 -5.17
N LEU A 241 -1.88 -25.47 -5.74
CA LEU A 241 -2.08 -24.66 -6.95
C LEU A 241 -2.63 -25.48 -8.12
N PHE A 242 -2.20 -26.74 -8.28
CA PHE A 242 -2.54 -27.55 -9.44
C PHE A 242 -3.97 -28.12 -9.42
N SER A 243 -4.55 -28.44 -8.25
CA SER A 243 -5.95 -28.89 -8.17
C SER A 243 -6.93 -27.73 -8.19
N GLU A 244 -6.60 -26.63 -7.52
CA GLU A 244 -7.55 -25.54 -7.30
C GLU A 244 -7.58 -24.55 -8.48
N MET A 245 -6.46 -24.29 -9.15
CA MET A 245 -6.42 -23.31 -10.25
C MET A 245 -7.32 -23.68 -11.44
N PRO A 246 -7.40 -24.94 -11.92
CA PRO A 246 -8.32 -25.30 -12.99
C PRO A 246 -9.79 -25.08 -12.63
N ILE A 247 -10.16 -25.37 -11.38
CA ILE A 247 -11.53 -25.16 -10.86
C ILE A 247 -11.82 -23.66 -10.77
N LEU A 248 -10.85 -22.88 -10.31
CA LEU A 248 -10.97 -21.44 -10.15
C LEU A 248 -11.04 -20.73 -11.51
N MET A 249 -10.18 -21.09 -12.46
CA MET A 249 -10.22 -20.60 -13.85
C MET A 249 -11.47 -21.03 -14.61
N GLY A 250 -12.13 -22.12 -14.22
CA GLY A 250 -13.41 -22.51 -14.80
C GLY A 250 -14.59 -21.62 -14.36
N ARG A 251 -14.42 -20.73 -13.38
CA ARG A 251 -15.48 -19.82 -12.92
C ARG A 251 -15.41 -18.52 -13.70
N TRP A 252 -16.53 -18.12 -14.29
CA TRP A 252 -16.66 -16.82 -14.99
C TRP A 252 -16.28 -15.61 -14.11
N THR A 253 -16.50 -15.70 -12.79
CA THR A 253 -16.10 -14.63 -11.85
C THR A 253 -14.59 -14.43 -11.78
N PHE A 254 -13.81 -15.49 -12.05
CA PHE A 254 -12.36 -15.44 -12.05
C PHE A 254 -11.78 -14.90 -13.36
N ASP A 255 -12.57 -14.84 -14.45
CA ASP A 255 -12.13 -14.22 -15.70
C ASP A 255 -11.72 -12.76 -15.51
N ALA A 256 -12.39 -12.04 -14.59
CA ALA A 256 -12.00 -10.70 -14.20
C ALA A 256 -10.58 -10.65 -13.60
N VAL A 257 -10.22 -11.63 -12.77
CA VAL A 257 -8.88 -11.72 -12.17
C VAL A 257 -7.85 -12.19 -13.20
N ALA A 258 -8.19 -13.19 -14.01
CA ALA A 258 -7.33 -13.70 -15.07
C ALA A 258 -6.97 -12.62 -16.10
N ASN A 259 -7.91 -11.71 -16.40
CA ASN A 259 -7.72 -10.58 -17.31
C ASN A 259 -7.43 -9.26 -16.58
N ALA A 260 -6.81 -9.28 -15.40
CA ALA A 260 -6.54 -8.08 -14.61
C ALA A 260 -5.75 -6.98 -15.36
N LEU A 261 -4.97 -7.34 -16.40
CA LEU A 261 -4.26 -6.36 -17.24
C LEU A 261 -5.21 -5.41 -17.99
N VAL A 262 -6.41 -5.86 -18.35
CA VAL A 262 -7.44 -5.03 -19.01
C VAL A 262 -7.90 -3.89 -18.09
N SER A 263 -7.76 -4.04 -16.77
CA SER A 263 -8.04 -2.95 -15.83
C SER A 263 -7.16 -1.72 -16.11
N VAL A 264 -5.95 -1.87 -16.66
CA VAL A 264 -5.05 -0.74 -16.96
C VAL A 264 -5.59 0.14 -18.09
N ASP A 265 -6.35 -0.44 -19.03
CA ASP A 265 -6.94 0.30 -20.15
C ASP A 265 -7.96 1.34 -19.67
N THR A 266 -8.60 1.10 -18.52
CA THR A 266 -9.48 2.10 -17.90
C THR A 266 -8.71 3.37 -17.49
N PHE A 267 -7.46 3.26 -17.04
CA PHE A 267 -6.63 4.44 -16.73
C PHE A 267 -6.20 5.17 -18.00
N PHE A 268 -5.88 4.43 -19.05
CA PHE A 268 -5.53 5.01 -20.34
C PHE A 268 -6.72 5.79 -20.94
N THR A 269 -7.91 5.20 -20.93
CA THR A 269 -9.14 5.83 -21.41
C THR A 269 -9.53 7.05 -20.59
N LEU A 270 -9.45 6.98 -19.25
CA LEU A 270 -9.69 8.14 -18.38
C LEU A 270 -8.69 9.28 -18.63
N SER A 271 -7.42 8.96 -18.86
CA SER A 271 -6.38 9.94 -19.18
C SER A 271 -6.65 10.64 -20.51
N GLY A 272 -7.07 9.87 -21.53
CA GLY A 272 -7.49 10.39 -22.83
C GLY A 272 -8.74 11.28 -22.73
N LEU A 273 -9.77 10.82 -22.01
CA LEU A 273 -11.02 11.54 -21.79
C LEU A 273 -10.79 12.89 -21.10
N LEU A 274 -10.02 12.91 -20.01
CA LEU A 274 -9.74 14.14 -19.27
C LEU A 274 -8.94 15.13 -20.13
N THR A 275 -7.96 14.62 -20.88
CA THR A 275 -7.15 15.43 -21.80
C THR A 275 -8.03 16.08 -22.87
N ALA A 276 -8.91 15.31 -23.52
CA ALA A 276 -9.84 15.82 -24.52
C ALA A 276 -10.85 16.81 -23.90
N TYR A 277 -11.38 16.51 -22.72
CA TYR A 277 -12.32 17.37 -22.01
C TYR A 277 -11.71 18.74 -21.67
N LEU A 278 -10.50 18.77 -21.13
CA LEU A 278 -9.79 20.01 -20.80
C LEU A 278 -9.43 20.80 -22.06
N ALA A 279 -8.95 20.12 -23.11
CA ALA A 279 -8.65 20.76 -24.39
C ALA A 279 -9.90 21.41 -25.02
N LEU A 280 -11.02 20.70 -25.03
CA LEU A 280 -12.30 21.23 -25.54
C LEU A 280 -12.80 22.42 -24.71
N ASN A 281 -12.66 22.37 -23.39
CA ASN A 281 -13.05 23.47 -22.52
C ASN A 281 -12.20 24.72 -22.77
N GLU A 282 -10.90 24.56 -23.02
CA GLU A 282 -10.01 25.67 -23.35
C GLU A 282 -10.28 26.23 -24.75
N MET A 283 -10.51 25.35 -25.74
CA MET A 283 -10.94 25.77 -27.08
C MET A 283 -12.24 26.56 -27.05
N LYS A 284 -13.22 26.16 -26.22
CA LYS A 284 -14.47 26.92 -26.05
C LYS A 284 -14.22 28.34 -25.54
N LYS A 285 -13.24 28.54 -24.66
CA LYS A 285 -12.86 29.87 -24.14
C LYS A 285 -12.10 30.72 -25.17
N GLN A 286 -11.27 30.09 -26.00
CA GLN A 286 -10.41 30.77 -26.99
C GLN A 286 -11.02 30.85 -28.40
N GLY A 287 -12.34 30.64 -28.54
CA GLY A 287 -13.02 30.75 -29.85
C GLY A 287 -12.63 29.66 -30.84
N TRP A 288 -12.49 28.41 -30.36
CA TRP A 288 -12.16 27.20 -31.12
C TRP A 288 -10.77 27.16 -31.77
N LYS A 289 -9.84 27.99 -31.28
CA LYS A 289 -8.44 28.00 -31.71
C LYS A 289 -7.58 27.25 -30.68
N LEU A 290 -6.64 26.43 -31.15
CA LEU A 290 -5.68 25.71 -30.29
C LEU A 290 -4.27 25.83 -30.88
N ASN A 291 -3.33 26.33 -30.08
CA ASN A 291 -1.91 26.32 -30.42
C ASN A 291 -1.32 24.94 -30.14
N TRP A 292 -1.39 24.03 -31.12
CA TRP A 292 -0.88 22.65 -31.00
C TRP A 292 0.55 22.52 -30.46
N PRO A 293 1.54 23.35 -30.87
CA PRO A 293 2.90 23.25 -30.34
C PRO A 293 2.98 23.57 -28.85
N LEU A 294 2.27 24.61 -28.41
CA LEU A 294 2.22 25.02 -27.01
C LEU A 294 1.45 24.01 -26.15
N TYR A 295 0.38 23.43 -26.71
CA TYR A 295 -0.39 22.37 -26.06
C TYR A 295 0.44 21.11 -25.79
N TYR A 296 1.20 20.66 -26.77
CA TYR A 296 2.08 19.49 -26.59
C TYR A 296 3.26 19.79 -25.65
N PHE A 297 3.81 21.00 -25.70
CA PHE A 297 4.86 21.43 -24.77
C PHE A 297 4.38 21.38 -23.31
N HIS A 298 3.25 22.03 -22.99
CA HIS A 298 2.67 22.03 -21.64
C HIS A 298 2.19 20.64 -21.18
N ARG A 299 1.98 19.69 -22.10
CA ARG A 299 1.50 18.35 -21.76
C ARG A 299 2.63 17.38 -21.38
N PHE A 300 3.78 17.47 -22.05
CA PHE A 300 4.87 16.51 -21.89
C PHE A 300 6.08 17.06 -21.15
N TRP A 301 6.18 18.37 -20.97
CA TRP A 301 7.30 19.06 -20.32
C TRP A 301 6.78 20.00 -19.23
#